data_AF-A0A9E3QJG3-F1
#
_entry.id   AF-A0A9E3QJG3-F1
#
_cell.length_a   1.000
_cell.length_b   1.000
_cell.length_c   1.000
_cell.angle_alpha   90.00
_cell.angle_beta   90.00
_cell.angle_gamma   90.00
#
_symmetry.space_group_name_H-M   'P 1'
#
loop_
_entity.id
_entity.type
_entity.pdbx_description
1 polymer ?
#
loop_
_entity_poly.entity_id
_entity_poly.type
_entity_poly.pdbx_seq_one_letter_code
_entity_poly.pdbx_strand_id
1 'polypeptide(L)'
;MSMRRLIPLAALGVAAWLGATNRAEAVYTYTTTLTINSATNGATFTNTASGASATLSGTTVTFTNITNPGDFINGQPLTTSIAGVQVATTSSGPPGVSFSVSYTDTITITNPSGSMNSGTFTVNGTFSVSNVFTSGGASAGTTSNLYMAPFVVGPQTIGPPPDNSFAVNFGSGTPNDFYGPPIINGAAGNLGAQVVPVPEPASVAMLGTGLVGVLGFGLSRRRRQRRAAA
;
A
#
# COMPACT_ATOMS: atom_id res chain seq x y z
N MET A 1 -21.94 -20.18 58.81
CA MET A 1 -21.60 -19.00 58.00
C MET A 1 -21.18 -19.46 56.60
N SER A 2 -22.03 -19.27 55.59
CA SER A 2 -21.79 -19.73 54.22
C SER A 2 -21.50 -18.52 53.32
N MET A 3 -20.29 -18.44 52.81
CA MET A 3 -19.78 -17.35 51.97
C MET A 3 -20.11 -17.67 50.50
N ARG A 4 -21.23 -17.14 50.00
CA ARG A 4 -21.63 -17.27 48.59
C ARG A 4 -20.72 -16.40 47.72
N ARG A 5 -19.80 -17.02 46.97
CA ARG A 5 -18.97 -16.38 45.94
C ARG A 5 -19.84 -16.04 44.74
N LEU A 6 -20.19 -14.76 44.58
CA LEU A 6 -20.77 -14.20 43.36
C LEU A 6 -19.66 -14.08 42.31
N ILE A 7 -19.61 -15.04 41.38
CA ILE A 7 -18.81 -14.93 40.16
C ILE A 7 -19.44 -13.81 39.31
N PRO A 8 -18.71 -12.75 38.93
CA PRO A 8 -19.28 -11.63 38.20
C PRO A 8 -19.58 -12.06 36.75
N LEU A 9 -20.87 -12.16 36.40
CA LEU A 9 -21.38 -12.34 35.04
C LEU A 9 -20.83 -11.32 34.02
N ALA A 10 -20.22 -10.21 34.47
CA ALA A 10 -19.59 -9.21 33.61
C ALA A 10 -18.34 -9.71 32.86
N ALA A 11 -17.68 -10.79 33.34
CA ALA A 11 -16.48 -11.31 32.68
C ALA A 11 -16.78 -12.16 31.43
N LEU A 12 -17.98 -12.73 31.32
CA LEU A 12 -18.40 -13.54 30.16
C LEU A 12 -18.84 -12.68 28.96
N GLY A 13 -19.31 -11.45 29.19
CA GLY A 13 -19.73 -10.53 28.11
C GLY A 13 -18.57 -9.93 27.31
N VAL A 14 -17.40 -9.72 27.94
CA VAL A 14 -16.22 -9.15 27.28
C VAL A 14 -15.49 -10.20 26.43
N ALA A 15 -15.45 -11.45 26.87
CA ALA A 15 -14.84 -12.55 26.11
C ALA A 15 -15.67 -12.94 24.88
N ALA A 16 -17.00 -12.81 24.92
CA ALA A 16 -17.87 -13.08 23.78
C ALA A 16 -17.85 -11.96 22.72
N TRP A 17 -17.53 -10.72 23.08
CA TRP A 17 -17.50 -9.59 22.14
C TRP A 17 -16.15 -9.47 21.39
N LEU A 18 -15.05 -9.97 21.97
CA LEU A 18 -13.77 -10.12 21.26
C LEU A 18 -13.76 -11.27 20.25
N GLY A 19 -14.80 -12.12 20.22
CA GLY A 19 -14.94 -13.26 19.31
C GLY A 19 -15.85 -13.04 18.08
N ALA A 20 -16.42 -11.85 17.91
CA ALA A 20 -17.27 -11.51 16.76
C ALA A 20 -16.65 -10.30 16.06
N THR A 21 -15.99 -10.41 14.91
CA THR A 21 -16.22 -11.30 13.78
C THR A 21 -14.88 -11.70 13.19
N ASN A 22 -14.63 -13.01 13.03
CA ASN A 22 -13.76 -13.47 11.96
C ASN A 22 -14.44 -13.04 10.65
N ARG A 23 -14.18 -11.81 10.18
CA ARG A 23 -14.56 -11.41 8.82
C ARG A 23 -13.91 -12.46 7.94
N ALA A 24 -14.72 -13.20 7.18
CA ALA A 24 -14.21 -14.11 6.16
C ALA A 24 -13.15 -13.34 5.37
N GLU A 25 -11.92 -13.87 5.35
CA GLU A 25 -10.81 -13.31 4.59
C GLU A 25 -11.27 -13.26 3.13
N ALA A 26 -11.70 -12.08 2.70
CA ALA A 26 -12.06 -11.87 1.31
C ALA A 26 -10.75 -11.71 0.55
N VAL A 27 -10.45 -12.66 -0.34
CA VAL A 27 -9.25 -12.67 -1.18
C VAL A 27 -9.32 -11.58 -2.26
N TYR A 28 -9.04 -10.32 -1.92
CA TYR A 28 -8.98 -9.28 -2.94
C TYR A 28 -7.80 -9.52 -3.89
N THR A 29 -8.00 -9.20 -5.17
CA THR A 29 -6.92 -9.26 -6.17
C THR A 29 -6.38 -7.87 -6.41
N TYR A 30 -5.05 -7.77 -6.52
CA TYR A 30 -4.33 -6.54 -6.77
C TYR A 30 -3.62 -6.60 -8.12
N THR A 31 -3.88 -5.62 -8.97
CA THR A 31 -3.24 -5.48 -10.29
C THR A 31 -2.76 -4.06 -10.47
N THR A 32 -1.60 -3.89 -11.11
CA THR A 32 -1.10 -2.58 -11.52
C THR A 32 -0.95 -2.49 -13.02
N THR A 33 -1.07 -1.28 -13.54
CA THR A 33 -0.88 -0.98 -14.96
C THR A 33 -0.10 0.31 -15.05
N LEU A 34 1.21 0.17 -15.25
CA LEU A 34 2.11 1.28 -15.41
C LEU A 34 2.21 1.69 -16.88
N THR A 35 2.00 2.98 -17.11
CA THR A 35 2.12 3.62 -18.43
C THR A 35 3.17 4.72 -18.36
N ILE A 36 4.14 4.68 -19.26
CA ILE A 36 5.04 5.80 -19.51
C ILE A 36 4.31 6.84 -20.35
N ASN A 37 4.27 8.07 -19.84
CA ASN A 37 3.61 9.20 -20.48
C ASN A 37 4.58 9.99 -21.35
N SER A 38 5.83 10.15 -20.88
CA SER A 38 6.87 10.83 -21.64
C SER A 38 8.26 10.41 -21.16
N ALA A 39 9.26 10.64 -22.01
CA ALA A 39 10.66 10.46 -21.67
C ALA A 39 11.48 11.66 -22.18
N THR A 40 12.55 12.02 -21.47
CA THR A 40 13.40 13.17 -21.81
C THR A 40 14.62 12.76 -22.64
N ASN A 41 15.37 13.76 -23.13
CA ASN A 41 16.66 13.57 -23.83
C ASN A 41 16.60 12.66 -25.07
N GLY A 42 15.46 12.63 -25.75
CA GLY A 42 15.25 11.80 -26.95
C GLY A 42 15.09 10.30 -26.66
N ALA A 43 14.90 9.92 -25.40
CA ALA A 43 14.55 8.55 -25.05
C ALA A 43 13.25 8.15 -25.75
N THR A 44 13.24 6.94 -26.32
CA THR A 44 12.04 6.33 -26.89
C THR A 44 11.39 5.43 -25.84
N PHE A 45 10.08 5.27 -25.87
CA PHE A 45 9.40 4.40 -24.91
C PHE A 45 8.31 3.55 -25.56
N THR A 46 7.93 2.48 -24.88
CA THR A 46 6.90 1.54 -25.31
C THR A 46 6.09 1.10 -24.09
N ASN A 47 4.77 1.09 -24.25
CA ASN A 47 3.83 0.58 -23.25
C ASN A 47 3.24 -0.73 -23.76
N THR A 48 3.13 -1.71 -22.88
CA THR A 48 2.58 -3.04 -23.15
C THR A 48 1.64 -3.46 -22.02
N ALA A 49 0.90 -4.55 -22.21
CA ALA A 49 0.00 -5.05 -21.16
C ALA A 49 0.74 -5.51 -19.89
N SER A 50 1.99 -5.96 -20.01
CA SER A 50 2.80 -6.47 -18.89
C SER A 50 3.70 -5.41 -18.23
N GLY A 51 3.75 -4.20 -18.78
CA GLY A 51 4.60 -3.13 -18.27
C GLY A 51 5.01 -2.14 -19.35
N ALA A 52 6.06 -1.38 -19.09
CA ALA A 52 6.54 -0.34 -19.98
C ALA A 52 8.06 -0.28 -19.99
N SER A 53 8.65 0.25 -21.07
CA SER A 53 10.09 0.43 -21.14
C SER A 53 10.46 1.74 -21.82
N ALA A 54 11.56 2.36 -21.41
CA ALA A 54 12.16 3.51 -22.06
C ALA A 54 13.65 3.26 -22.33
N THR A 55 14.10 3.61 -23.53
CA THR A 55 15.47 3.38 -23.98
C THR A 55 16.10 4.65 -24.55
N LEU A 56 17.32 4.94 -24.08
CA LEU A 56 18.19 5.98 -24.63
C LEU A 56 19.62 5.43 -24.75
N SER A 57 20.19 5.51 -25.95
CA SER A 57 21.62 5.22 -26.19
C SER A 57 22.09 3.88 -25.63
N GLY A 58 21.25 2.84 -25.74
CA GLY A 58 21.54 1.50 -25.24
C GLY A 58 21.22 1.26 -23.76
N THR A 59 20.87 2.28 -22.99
CA THR A 59 20.32 2.16 -21.63
C THR A 59 18.82 2.02 -21.68
N THR A 60 18.28 0.92 -21.14
CA THR A 60 16.85 0.63 -21.07
C THR A 60 16.39 0.55 -19.62
N VAL A 61 15.35 1.31 -19.30
CA VAL A 61 14.56 1.16 -18.05
C VAL A 61 13.34 0.32 -18.39
N THR A 62 13.10 -0.72 -17.61
CA THR A 62 11.93 -1.58 -17.72
C THR A 62 11.12 -1.51 -16.43
N PHE A 63 9.83 -1.21 -16.57
CA PHE A 63 8.83 -1.30 -15.53
C PHE A 63 8.00 -2.57 -15.76
N THR A 64 7.80 -3.35 -14.71
CA THR A 64 6.99 -4.58 -14.76
C THR A 64 5.76 -4.39 -13.90
N ASN A 65 4.58 -4.60 -14.51
CA ASN A 65 3.31 -4.59 -13.80
C ASN A 65 3.27 -5.72 -12.77
N ILE A 66 2.65 -5.47 -11.62
CA ILE A 66 2.46 -6.46 -10.58
C ILE A 66 1.04 -6.98 -10.67
N THR A 67 0.92 -8.30 -10.74
CA THR A 67 -0.33 -9.01 -10.49
C THR A 67 -0.10 -9.87 -9.27
N ASN A 68 -0.69 -9.49 -8.14
CA ASN A 68 -0.60 -10.27 -6.91
C ASN A 68 -1.97 -10.91 -6.63
N PRO A 69 -2.08 -12.25 -6.67
CA PRO A 69 -3.28 -12.98 -6.26
C PRO A 69 -3.32 -13.31 -4.75
N GLY A 70 -2.49 -12.67 -3.92
CA GLY A 70 -2.37 -12.99 -2.49
C GLY A 70 -3.62 -12.67 -1.65
N ASP A 71 -3.87 -13.52 -0.66
CA ASP A 71 -4.97 -13.36 0.29
C ASP A 71 -4.83 -12.06 1.10
N PHE A 72 -5.90 -11.28 1.15
CA PHE A 72 -5.96 -10.09 1.99
C PHE A 72 -6.24 -10.51 3.43
N ILE A 73 -5.21 -10.39 4.29
CA ILE A 73 -5.41 -10.44 5.73
C ILE A 73 -5.77 -9.03 6.19
N ASN A 74 -6.99 -8.85 6.69
CA ASN A 74 -7.44 -7.55 7.19
C ASN A 74 -6.48 -7.04 8.28
N GLY A 75 -5.96 -5.82 8.11
CA GLY A 75 -4.99 -5.20 9.02
C GLY A 75 -3.51 -5.44 8.68
N GLN A 76 -3.20 -6.15 7.59
CA GLN A 76 -1.82 -6.26 7.06
C GLN A 76 -1.65 -5.42 5.79
N PRO A 77 -0.47 -4.78 5.57
CA PRO A 77 -0.17 -4.10 4.32
C PRO A 77 -0.06 -5.09 3.17
N LEU A 78 -0.59 -4.69 2.00
CA LEU A 78 -0.81 -5.62 0.88
C LEU A 78 0.43 -5.98 0.10
N THR A 79 1.30 -5.00 -0.07
CA THR A 79 2.55 -5.10 -0.81
C THR A 79 3.30 -3.80 -0.55
N THR A 80 4.63 -3.83 -0.58
CA THR A 80 5.46 -2.63 -0.53
C THR A 80 5.78 -2.07 -1.92
N SER A 81 5.18 -2.62 -2.98
CA SER A 81 5.54 -2.36 -4.37
C SER A 81 4.32 -2.23 -5.30
N ILE A 82 4.38 -1.24 -6.19
CA ILE A 82 3.39 -0.98 -7.25
C ILE A 82 3.91 -1.35 -8.65
N ALA A 83 5.22 -1.36 -8.84
CA ALA A 83 5.86 -1.92 -10.03
C ALA A 83 7.27 -2.44 -9.71
N GLY A 84 7.71 -3.46 -10.45
CA GLY A 84 9.13 -3.80 -10.52
C GLY A 84 9.86 -2.85 -11.45
N VAL A 85 11.11 -2.49 -11.13
CA VAL A 85 11.94 -1.64 -11.99
C VAL A 85 13.28 -2.29 -12.25
N GLN A 86 13.72 -2.32 -13.49
CA GLN A 86 15.05 -2.78 -13.87
C GLN A 86 15.72 -1.76 -14.78
N VAL A 87 17.05 -1.61 -14.64
CA VAL A 87 17.86 -0.81 -15.54
C VAL A 87 18.93 -1.69 -16.16
N ALA A 88 18.90 -1.82 -17.48
CA ALA A 88 19.85 -2.59 -18.26
C ALA A 88 20.54 -1.69 -19.28
N THR A 89 21.76 -2.04 -19.67
CA THR A 89 22.55 -1.30 -20.64
C THR A 89 23.20 -2.27 -21.61
N THR A 90 23.37 -1.85 -22.86
CA THR A 90 24.22 -2.56 -23.81
C THR A 90 25.68 -2.13 -23.62
N SER A 91 26.61 -3.07 -23.72
CA SER A 91 28.05 -2.87 -23.44
C SER A 91 28.77 -1.85 -24.33
N SER A 92 28.11 -1.29 -25.34
CA SER A 92 28.66 -0.34 -26.31
C SER A 92 27.97 1.03 -26.32
N GLY A 93 27.15 1.34 -25.29
CA GLY A 93 26.51 2.65 -25.18
C GLY A 93 27.53 3.77 -24.90
N PRO A 94 27.28 5.02 -25.37
CA PRO A 94 28.08 6.17 -24.97
C PRO A 94 28.01 6.37 -23.44
N PRO A 95 29.10 6.79 -22.78
CA PRO A 95 29.10 7.02 -21.34
C PRO A 95 28.27 8.25 -20.97
N GLY A 96 27.75 8.29 -19.74
CA GLY A 96 27.06 9.45 -19.17
C GLY A 96 25.59 9.56 -19.57
N VAL A 97 24.93 8.46 -19.97
CA VAL A 97 23.52 8.49 -20.34
C VAL A 97 22.68 8.91 -19.14
N SER A 98 21.85 9.94 -19.35
CA SER A 98 20.91 10.43 -18.35
C SER A 98 19.58 10.73 -19.02
N PHE A 99 18.49 10.27 -18.43
CA PHE A 99 17.13 10.59 -18.87
C PHE A 99 16.14 10.32 -17.74
N SER A 100 14.97 10.93 -17.88
CA SER A 100 13.86 10.76 -16.97
C SER A 100 12.63 10.31 -17.72
N VAL A 101 11.78 9.57 -17.04
CA VAL A 101 10.55 8.99 -17.57
C VAL A 101 9.42 9.40 -16.63
N SER A 102 8.46 10.14 -17.15
CA SER A 102 7.22 10.39 -16.41
C SER A 102 6.26 9.24 -16.66
N TYR A 103 5.60 8.78 -15.59
CA TYR A 103 4.70 7.64 -15.65
C TYR A 103 3.44 7.86 -14.82
N THR A 104 2.41 7.11 -15.17
CA THR A 104 1.19 6.92 -14.38
C THR A 104 1.05 5.43 -14.10
N ASP A 105 0.90 5.09 -12.83
CA ASP A 105 0.55 3.75 -12.39
C ASP A 105 -0.92 3.71 -11.95
N THR A 106 -1.69 2.82 -12.57
CA THR A 106 -3.08 2.56 -12.21
C THR A 106 -3.16 1.28 -11.41
N ILE A 107 -3.46 1.43 -10.13
CA ILE A 107 -3.63 0.34 -9.17
C ILE A 107 -5.10 -0.03 -9.12
N THR A 108 -5.44 -1.28 -9.41
CA THR A 108 -6.81 -1.80 -9.36
C THR A 108 -6.90 -2.91 -8.32
N ILE A 109 -7.79 -2.70 -7.35
CA ILE A 109 -8.16 -3.69 -6.35
C ILE A 109 -9.53 -4.25 -6.73
N THR A 110 -9.66 -5.56 -6.81
CA THR A 110 -10.91 -6.23 -7.19
C THR A 110 -11.41 -7.12 -6.05
N ASN A 111 -12.70 -6.99 -5.74
CA ASN A 111 -13.37 -7.86 -4.77
C ASN A 111 -13.67 -9.24 -5.39
N PRO A 112 -13.25 -10.36 -4.77
CA PRO A 112 -13.42 -11.69 -5.33
C PRO A 112 -14.84 -12.24 -5.22
N SER A 113 -15.71 -11.59 -4.44
CA SER A 113 -17.00 -12.16 -3.98
C SER A 113 -18.09 -12.25 -5.06
N GLY A 114 -17.72 -12.44 -6.33
CA GLY A 114 -18.63 -12.48 -7.47
C GLY A 114 -19.29 -11.13 -7.80
N SER A 115 -19.01 -10.08 -7.02
CA SER A 115 -19.57 -8.75 -7.19
C SER A 115 -18.86 -7.89 -8.24
N MET A 116 -17.73 -8.35 -8.82
CA MET A 116 -16.89 -7.63 -9.81
C MET A 116 -16.61 -6.15 -9.48
N ASN A 117 -16.77 -5.75 -8.21
CA ASN A 117 -16.55 -4.37 -7.81
C ASN A 117 -15.05 -4.16 -7.68
N SER A 118 -14.55 -3.15 -8.38
CA SER A 118 -13.16 -2.74 -8.36
C SER A 118 -13.00 -1.28 -7.96
N GLY A 119 -11.98 -0.98 -7.18
CA GLY A 119 -11.54 0.38 -6.90
C GLY A 119 -10.20 0.64 -7.58
N THR A 120 -10.04 1.84 -8.14
CA THR A 120 -8.82 2.25 -8.84
C THR A 120 -8.15 3.43 -8.16
N PHE A 121 -6.83 3.39 -8.07
CA PHE A 121 -6.00 4.50 -7.62
C PHE A 121 -4.99 4.84 -8.70
N THR A 122 -4.71 6.12 -8.88
CA THR A 122 -3.71 6.58 -9.83
C THR A 122 -2.56 7.25 -9.11
N VAL A 123 -1.34 6.81 -9.42
CA VAL A 123 -0.10 7.35 -8.89
C VAL A 123 0.70 7.91 -10.05
N ASN A 124 1.09 9.17 -9.96
CA ASN A 124 1.96 9.80 -10.95
C ASN A 124 3.37 9.92 -10.39
N GLY A 125 4.36 9.71 -11.23
CA GLY A 125 5.75 9.86 -10.81
C GLY A 125 6.70 10.12 -11.96
N THR A 126 7.94 10.40 -11.60
CA THR A 126 9.06 10.52 -12.51
C THR A 126 10.19 9.63 -12.01
N PHE A 127 10.58 8.67 -12.83
CA PHE A 127 11.76 7.85 -12.62
C PHE A 127 12.92 8.45 -13.39
N SER A 128 14.06 8.66 -12.74
CA SER A 128 15.24 9.25 -13.36
C SER A 128 16.42 8.29 -13.29
N VAL A 129 17.18 8.27 -14.36
CA VAL A 129 18.47 7.59 -14.44
C VAL A 129 19.52 8.61 -14.82
N SER A 130 20.61 8.65 -14.07
CA SER A 130 21.65 9.66 -14.22
C SER A 130 23.05 9.06 -14.29
N ASN A 131 23.86 9.62 -15.18
CA ASN A 131 25.28 9.29 -15.36
C ASN A 131 25.53 7.80 -15.54
N VAL A 132 24.72 7.13 -16.36
CA VAL A 132 24.94 5.70 -16.66
C VAL A 132 26.13 5.53 -17.57
N PHE A 133 27.04 4.67 -17.18
CA PHE A 133 28.14 4.24 -18.03
C PHE A 133 28.47 2.77 -17.78
N THR A 134 28.90 2.09 -18.85
CA THR A 134 29.47 0.75 -18.80
C THR A 134 30.87 0.75 -19.34
N SER A 135 31.81 0.18 -18.60
CA SER A 135 33.20 0.02 -19.05
C SER A 135 33.79 -1.27 -18.48
N GLY A 136 34.41 -2.09 -19.34
CA GLY A 136 35.07 -3.33 -18.93
C GLY A 136 34.16 -4.33 -18.19
N GLY A 137 32.85 -4.34 -18.50
CA GLY A 137 31.86 -5.19 -17.82
C GLY A 137 31.34 -4.63 -16.48
N ALA A 138 31.90 -3.52 -15.99
CA ALA A 138 31.36 -2.79 -14.84
C ALA A 138 30.34 -1.74 -15.31
N SER A 139 29.36 -1.46 -14.46
CA SER A 139 28.28 -0.49 -14.69
C SER A 139 28.17 0.43 -13.49
N ALA A 140 27.96 1.71 -13.74
CA ALA A 140 27.66 2.68 -12.69
C ALA A 140 26.62 3.70 -13.17
N GLY A 141 26.12 4.47 -12.22
CA GLY A 141 25.07 5.47 -12.40
C GLY A 141 24.14 5.48 -11.19
N THR A 142 23.16 6.38 -11.20
CA THR A 142 22.19 6.49 -10.12
C THR A 142 20.77 6.45 -10.67
N THR A 143 19.86 5.95 -9.84
CA THR A 143 18.42 5.94 -10.12
C THR A 143 17.69 6.65 -9.00
N SER A 144 16.62 7.35 -9.35
CA SER A 144 15.73 7.96 -8.37
C SER A 144 14.30 7.91 -8.85
N ASN A 145 13.39 7.95 -7.88
CA ASN A 145 11.98 8.10 -8.14
C ASN A 145 11.46 9.32 -7.38
N LEU A 146 10.53 10.04 -7.99
CA LEU A 146 9.80 11.12 -7.37
C LEU A 146 8.34 10.99 -7.72
N TYR A 147 7.49 10.74 -6.74
CA TYR A 147 6.04 10.81 -6.96
C TYR A 147 5.56 12.25 -6.99
N MET A 148 4.55 12.51 -7.83
CA MET A 148 3.98 13.83 -8.07
C MET A 148 2.55 13.90 -7.52
N ALA A 149 2.27 14.97 -6.78
CA ALA A 149 0.90 15.33 -6.41
C ALA A 149 0.12 15.88 -7.63
N PRO A 150 -1.23 15.81 -7.65
CA PRO A 150 -2.08 15.22 -6.64
C PRO A 150 -2.06 13.70 -6.73
N PHE A 151 -1.77 13.07 -5.61
CA PHE A 151 -2.09 11.68 -5.43
C PHE A 151 -3.62 11.59 -5.26
N VAL A 152 -4.30 10.70 -5.97
CA VAL A 152 -5.73 10.44 -5.68
C VAL A 152 -5.76 9.58 -4.39
N VAL A 153 -5.56 10.22 -3.23
CA VAL A 153 -5.41 9.58 -1.89
C VAL A 153 -6.72 9.47 -1.11
N GLY A 154 -7.85 9.71 -1.76
CA GLY A 154 -9.14 9.46 -1.10
C GLY A 154 -9.29 7.96 -0.88
N PRO A 155 -9.72 7.50 0.32
CA PRO A 155 -10.14 6.12 0.49
C PRO A 155 -11.16 5.74 -0.60
N GLN A 156 -10.90 4.64 -1.31
CA GLN A 156 -11.84 4.09 -2.28
C GLN A 156 -12.62 2.97 -1.61
N THR A 157 -13.94 3.08 -1.68
CA THR A 157 -14.86 2.05 -1.21
C THR A 157 -15.01 0.96 -2.27
N ILE A 158 -14.78 -0.31 -1.89
CA ILE A 158 -14.81 -1.44 -2.81
C ILE A 158 -15.73 -2.55 -2.29
N GLY A 159 -16.84 -2.78 -2.98
CA GLY A 159 -17.84 -3.80 -2.66
C GLY A 159 -19.19 -3.21 -2.28
N PRO A 160 -20.23 -4.06 -2.10
CA PRO A 160 -21.47 -3.63 -1.48
C PRO A 160 -21.33 -3.50 0.05
N PRO A 161 -22.16 -2.67 0.71
CA PRO A 161 -22.09 -2.47 2.16
C PRO A 161 -22.19 -3.78 2.97
N PRO A 162 -21.45 -3.92 4.09
CA PRO A 162 -20.59 -2.92 4.73
C PRO A 162 -19.24 -2.78 4.01
N ASP A 163 -19.00 -1.56 3.52
CA ASP A 163 -17.97 -1.22 2.56
C ASP A 163 -16.55 -1.35 3.11
N ASN A 164 -15.69 -2.14 2.46
CA ASN A 164 -14.26 -2.08 2.73
C ASN A 164 -13.67 -0.87 1.99
N SER A 165 -13.11 0.06 2.75
CA SER A 165 -12.40 1.22 2.21
C SER A 165 -10.91 0.92 2.13
N PHE A 166 -10.26 1.32 1.05
CA PHE A 166 -8.82 1.12 0.84
C PHE A 166 -8.14 2.45 0.54
N ALA A 167 -6.91 2.62 0.98
CA ALA A 167 -6.08 3.77 0.65
C ALA A 167 -4.70 3.34 0.17
N VAL A 168 -4.07 4.19 -0.64
CA VAL A 168 -2.66 4.04 -1.01
C VAL A 168 -1.84 4.92 -0.07
N ASN A 169 -0.90 4.29 0.62
CA ASN A 169 0.03 4.88 1.56
C ASN A 169 1.45 4.86 0.98
N PHE A 170 2.10 6.02 0.95
CA PHE A 170 3.49 6.18 0.50
C PHE A 170 4.49 6.24 1.66
N GLY A 171 4.04 6.05 2.91
CA GLY A 171 4.86 6.01 4.11
C GLY A 171 4.58 7.16 5.07
N SER A 172 5.61 7.58 5.80
CA SER A 172 5.59 8.61 6.85
C SER A 172 5.42 10.05 6.33
N GLY A 173 5.23 10.23 5.02
CA GLY A 173 5.00 11.52 4.38
C GLY A 173 6.11 11.97 3.43
N THR A 174 7.20 11.21 3.31
CA THR A 174 8.21 11.40 2.27
C THR A 174 7.91 10.51 1.05
N PRO A 175 7.94 11.03 -0.20
CA PRO A 175 7.60 10.28 -1.41
C PRO A 175 8.44 9.03 -1.76
N ASN A 176 9.23 8.45 -0.85
CA ASN A 176 10.20 7.40 -1.18
C ASN A 176 10.39 6.33 -0.11
N ASP A 177 9.55 6.27 0.92
CA ASP A 177 9.78 5.38 2.08
C ASP A 177 9.81 3.90 1.72
N PHE A 178 9.18 3.53 0.60
CA PHE A 178 9.15 2.15 0.12
C PHE A 178 9.95 1.93 -1.18
N TYR A 179 10.58 2.97 -1.73
CA TYR A 179 11.30 2.86 -3.00
C TYR A 179 12.60 2.05 -2.82
N GLY A 180 12.66 0.89 -3.47
CA GLY A 180 13.88 0.10 -3.59
C GLY A 180 14.59 0.42 -4.91
N PRO A 181 15.71 1.15 -4.91
CA PRO A 181 16.39 1.50 -6.16
C PRO A 181 16.94 0.27 -6.88
N PRO A 182 16.78 0.14 -8.21
CA PRO A 182 17.40 -0.93 -8.98
C PRO A 182 18.92 -0.73 -9.10
N ILE A 183 19.64 -1.85 -9.23
CA ILE A 183 21.07 -1.86 -9.58
C ILE A 183 21.19 -1.91 -11.10
N ILE A 184 21.98 -1.01 -11.69
CA ILE A 184 22.23 -0.99 -13.14
C ILE A 184 22.93 -2.29 -13.57
N ASN A 185 22.36 -2.99 -14.56
CA ASN A 185 22.75 -4.34 -14.98
C ASN A 185 22.73 -5.38 -13.84
N GLY A 186 21.95 -5.15 -12.79
CA GLY A 186 21.90 -6.01 -11.62
C GLY A 186 20.48 -6.37 -11.20
N ALA A 187 20.30 -6.49 -9.88
CA ALA A 187 19.02 -6.80 -9.28
C ALA A 187 17.98 -5.71 -9.56
N ALA A 188 16.75 -6.13 -9.84
CA ALA A 188 15.61 -5.24 -9.97
C ALA A 188 15.27 -4.56 -8.64
N GLY A 189 14.79 -3.33 -8.75
CA GLY A 189 14.21 -2.54 -7.68
C GLY A 189 12.68 -2.54 -7.75
N ASN A 190 12.05 -1.60 -7.05
CA ASN A 190 10.62 -1.41 -7.05
C ASN A 190 10.23 0.08 -7.01
N LEU A 191 9.05 0.40 -7.54
CA LEU A 191 8.33 1.63 -7.20
C LEU A 191 7.53 1.32 -5.94
N GLY A 192 7.91 1.91 -4.82
CA GLY A 192 7.33 1.55 -3.53
C GLY A 192 6.05 2.31 -3.18
N ALA A 193 4.98 1.59 -2.89
CA ALA A 193 3.80 2.10 -2.16
C ALA A 193 3.08 0.93 -1.48
N GLN A 194 2.28 1.23 -0.46
CA GLN A 194 1.46 0.25 0.23
C GLN A 194 -0.01 0.53 0.02
N VAL A 195 -0.77 -0.51 -0.33
CA VAL A 195 -2.23 -0.43 -0.23
C VAL A 195 -2.62 -0.92 1.17
N VAL A 196 -3.45 -0.15 1.87
CA VAL A 196 -3.88 -0.44 3.24
C VAL A 196 -5.41 -0.36 3.37
N PRO A 197 -6.04 -1.28 4.11
CA PRO A 197 -7.45 -1.14 4.47
C PRO A 197 -7.64 0.05 5.43
N VAL A 198 -8.70 0.81 5.22
CA VAL A 198 -9.10 1.94 6.07
C VAL A 198 -10.20 1.45 7.01
N PRO A 199 -10.01 1.54 8.35
CA PRO A 199 -11.03 1.15 9.31
C PRO A 199 -12.34 1.90 9.08
N GLU A 200 -13.46 1.18 9.12
CA GLU A 200 -14.79 1.79 8.99
C GLU A 200 -15.03 2.79 10.14
N PRO A 201 -15.56 4.00 9.85
CA PRO A 201 -15.88 4.99 10.89
C PRO A 201 -16.79 4.45 11.99
N ALA A 202 -17.71 3.54 11.64
CA ALA A 202 -18.61 2.89 12.59
C ALA A 202 -17.87 1.99 13.59
N SER A 203 -16.80 1.31 13.16
CA SER A 203 -15.99 0.47 14.04
C SER A 203 -15.22 1.32 15.06
N VAL A 204 -14.70 2.47 14.62
CA VAL A 204 -14.04 3.44 15.51
C VAL A 204 -15.03 4.05 16.49
N ALA A 205 -16.23 4.39 16.03
CA ALA A 205 -17.30 4.92 16.89
C ALA A 205 -17.80 3.88 17.92
N MET A 206 -17.95 2.62 17.52
CA MET A 206 -18.32 1.51 18.41
C MET A 206 -17.25 1.24 19.46
N LEU A 207 -15.98 1.28 19.08
CA LEU A 207 -14.86 1.15 20.02
C LEU A 207 -14.82 2.34 21.01
N GLY A 208 -15.02 3.56 20.50
CA GLY A 208 -15.09 4.76 21.33
C GLY A 208 -16.26 4.73 22.33
N THR A 209 -17.46 4.39 21.86
CA THR A 209 -18.67 4.29 22.71
C THR A 209 -18.57 3.15 23.72
N GLY A 210 -17.98 2.01 23.34
CA GLY A 210 -17.67 0.91 24.25
C GLY A 210 -16.74 1.34 25.39
N LEU A 211 -15.66 2.06 25.08
CA LEU A 211 -14.73 2.59 26.09
C LEU A 211 -15.40 3.60 27.03
N VAL A 212 -16.21 4.51 26.49
CA VAL A 212 -16.97 5.48 27.29
C VAL A 212 -17.95 4.76 28.23
N GLY A 213 -18.61 3.69 27.75
CA GLY A 213 -19.50 2.86 28.57
C GLY A 213 -18.77 2.20 29.74
N VAL A 214 -17.60 1.61 29.51
CA VAL A 214 -16.80 0.94 30.55
C VAL A 214 -16.27 1.94 31.59
N LEU A 215 -15.74 3.08 31.14
CA LEU A 215 -15.24 4.13 32.03
C LEU A 215 -16.38 4.76 32.86
N GLY A 216 -17.52 5.03 32.24
CA GLY A 216 -18.72 5.53 32.91
C GLY A 216 -19.23 4.57 33.99
N PHE A 217 -19.28 3.27 33.70
CA PHE A 217 -19.67 2.26 34.67
C PHE A 217 -18.68 2.17 35.84
N GLY A 218 -17.38 2.16 35.56
CA GLY A 218 -16.32 2.13 36.57
C GLY A 218 -16.37 3.33 37.54
N LEU A 219 -16.57 4.53 37.01
CA LEU A 219 -16.71 5.76 37.80
C LEU A 219 -17.99 5.77 38.65
N SER A 220 -19.11 5.30 38.09
CA SER A 220 -20.38 5.20 38.83
C SER A 220 -20.27 4.24 40.02
N ARG A 221 -19.57 3.12 39.84
CA ARG A 221 -19.34 2.12 40.90
C ARG A 221 -18.44 2.67 42.01
N ARG A 222 -17.37 3.39 41.67
CA ARG A 222 -16.50 4.06 42.66
C ARG A 222 -17.26 5.08 43.50
N ARG A 223 -18.16 5.86 42.88
CA ARG A 223 -19.01 6.83 43.61
C ARG A 223 -19.95 6.13 44.59
N ARG A 224 -20.54 4.98 44.22
CA ARG A 224 -21.40 4.20 45.12
C ARG A 224 -20.62 3.62 46.31
N GLN A 225 -19.41 3.11 46.09
CA GLN A 225 -18.57 2.60 47.18
C GLN A 225 -18.13 3.68 48.18
N ARG A 226 -17.80 4.90 47.70
CA ARG A 226 -17.45 6.02 48.59
C ARG A 226 -18.62 6.50 49.46
N ARG A 227 -19.86 6.44 48.94
CA ARG A 227 -21.07 6.77 49.71
C ARG A 227 -21.45 5.70 50.74
N ALA A 228 -20.98 4.46 50.57
CA ALA A 228 -21.21 3.39 51.54
C ALA A 228 -20.13 3.33 52.64
N ALA A 229 -19.02 4.05 52.46
CA ALA A 229 -17.91 4.11 53.41
C ALA A 229 -17.87 5.43 54.22
N ALA A 230 -18.80 6.35 53.94
CA ALA A 230 -19.06 7.58 54.69
C ALA A 230 -20.36 7.40 55.46
#